data_AF-A0A8S3JHX6-F1
#
_entry.id   AF-A0A8S3JHX6-F1
#
_cell.length_a   1.000
_cell.length_b   1.000
_cell.length_c   1.000
_cell.angle_alpha   90.00
_cell.angle_beta   90.00
_cell.angle_gamma   90.00
#
_symmetry.space_group_name_H-M   'P 1'
#
loop_
_entity.id
_entity.type
_entity.pdbx_description
1 polymer ?
#
loop_
_entity_poly.entity_id
_entity_poly.type
_entity_poly.pdbx_seq_one_letter_code
_entity_poly.pdbx_strand_id
1 'polypeptide(L)'
;YRVGQSVAANVYRAFRSAGLFLLTDIETVIDEEEEEKFCMDTGNRLTCNDGSCYTISEKCDGVFHCLDGADELDCPEKLGPSFTPINKRLWPYWNRFFTLSFAWQSTISYPDGRAQICVDVPTDIGTWIVSAFSISQQNGLSVLPSVVMFEGTRQFFIVVEIPKRPRLGEQIGVRVDVFNFQAHRIEV
;
A
#
# COMPACT_ATOMS: atom_id res chain seq x y z
N TYR A 1 -9.77 2.15 -5.41
CA TYR A 1 -8.97 0.91 -5.26
C TYR A 1 -7.62 1.29 -4.67
N ARG A 2 -7.30 0.80 -3.46
CA ARG A 2 -5.97 0.98 -2.84
C ARG A 2 -5.16 -0.28 -3.13
N VAL A 3 -4.10 -0.16 -3.91
CA VAL A 3 -3.18 -1.27 -4.13
C VAL A 3 -2.15 -1.24 -3.00
N GLY A 4 -2.28 -2.16 -2.04
CA GLY A 4 -1.23 -2.45 -1.05
C GLY A 4 -0.20 -3.42 -1.64
N GLN A 5 0.95 -3.56 -0.99
CA GLN A 5 1.88 -4.64 -1.33
C GLN A 5 1.19 -6.00 -1.19
N SER A 6 1.47 -6.90 -2.13
CA SER A 6 1.03 -8.29 -2.07
C SER A 6 1.79 -9.00 -0.94
N VAL A 7 1.06 -9.43 0.09
CA VAL A 7 1.59 -10.16 1.25
C VAL A 7 1.56 -11.67 0.98
N ALA A 8 1.77 -12.10 -0.27
CA ALA A 8 1.74 -13.53 -0.61
C ALA A 8 2.92 -13.87 -1.52
N ALA A 9 3.39 -15.11 -1.44
CA ALA A 9 4.51 -15.65 -2.20
C ALA A 9 4.42 -15.37 -3.71
N ASN A 10 3.20 -15.26 -4.24
CA ASN A 10 2.98 -14.81 -5.61
C ASN A 10 1.70 -13.96 -5.75
N VAL A 11 1.60 -13.29 -6.90
CA VAL A 11 0.47 -12.41 -7.25
C VAL A 11 -0.84 -13.19 -7.26
N TYR A 12 -0.86 -14.42 -7.76
CA TYR A 12 -2.07 -15.27 -7.78
C TYR A 12 -2.64 -15.50 -6.37
N ARG A 13 -1.82 -15.89 -5.39
CA ARG A 13 -2.26 -16.13 -4.00
C ARG A 13 -2.73 -14.86 -3.33
N ALA A 14 -2.04 -13.74 -3.54
CA ALA A 14 -2.46 -12.46 -3.00
C ALA A 14 -3.87 -12.09 -3.47
N PHE A 15 -4.15 -12.23 -4.77
CA PHE A 15 -5.46 -11.91 -5.34
C PHE A 15 -6.53 -12.91 -4.86
N ARG A 16 -6.24 -14.22 -4.83
CA ARG A 16 -7.18 -15.24 -4.36
C ARG A 16 -7.57 -15.07 -2.89
N SER A 17 -6.61 -14.76 -2.01
CA SER A 17 -6.85 -14.46 -0.58
C SER A 17 -7.72 -13.22 -0.36
N ALA A 18 -7.71 -12.28 -1.31
CA ALA A 18 -8.55 -11.09 -1.31
C ALA A 18 -9.91 -11.30 -1.98
N GLY A 19 -10.23 -12.52 -2.44
CA GLY A 19 -11.46 -12.83 -3.18
C GLY A 19 -11.48 -12.27 -4.61
N LEU A 20 -10.31 -11.95 -5.17
CA LEU A 20 -10.15 -11.40 -6.51
C LEU A 20 -9.66 -12.48 -7.49
N PHE A 21 -10.13 -12.41 -8.73
CA PHE A 21 -9.70 -13.28 -9.81
C PHE A 21 -8.59 -12.60 -10.62
N LEU A 22 -7.51 -13.34 -10.90
CA LEU A 22 -6.42 -12.88 -11.75
C LEU A 22 -6.78 -13.19 -13.22
N LEU A 23 -6.90 -12.15 -14.04
CA LEU A 23 -7.12 -12.27 -15.48
C LEU A 23 -5.85 -11.80 -16.19
N THR A 24 -4.96 -12.73 -16.52
CA THR A 24 -3.73 -12.46 -17.28
C THR A 24 -3.68 -13.38 -18.50
N ASP A 25 -3.21 -12.83 -19.62
CA ASP A 25 -2.89 -13.55 -20.86
C ASP A 25 -1.53 -14.25 -20.81
N ILE A 26 -0.72 -13.92 -19.79
CA ILE A 26 0.44 -14.71 -19.39
C ILE A 26 -0.11 -16.02 -18.81
N GLU A 27 0.32 -17.14 -19.40
CA GLU A 27 0.29 -18.44 -18.74
C GLU A 27 1.28 -18.29 -17.58
N THR A 28 0.80 -17.69 -16.48
CA THR A 28 1.52 -17.76 -15.23
C THR A 28 1.77 -19.24 -15.07
N VAL A 29 3.02 -19.64 -14.87
CA VAL A 29 3.32 -20.94 -14.32
C VAL A 29 2.66 -20.93 -12.95
N ILE A 30 1.35 -21.18 -12.93
CA ILE A 30 0.68 -21.72 -11.79
C ILE A 30 1.27 -23.12 -11.84
N ASP A 31 2.34 -23.33 -11.09
CA ASP A 31 2.80 -24.66 -10.71
C ASP A 31 1.65 -25.28 -9.89
N GLU A 32 0.53 -25.59 -10.55
CA GLU A 32 -0.61 -26.32 -9.99
C GLU A 32 -0.20 -27.74 -9.61
N GLU A 33 1.05 -28.16 -9.87
CA GLU A 33 1.54 -29.49 -9.53
C GLU A 33 2.68 -29.54 -8.50
N GLU A 34 3.41 -28.46 -8.20
CA GLU A 34 4.53 -28.54 -7.23
C GLU A 34 4.28 -27.86 -5.87
N GLU A 35 3.39 -26.87 -5.74
CA GLU A 35 3.22 -26.17 -4.44
C GLU A 35 2.01 -26.63 -3.60
N GLU A 36 0.98 -27.26 -4.15
CA GLU A 36 -0.08 -27.88 -3.33
C GLU A 36 0.42 -29.07 -2.50
N LYS A 37 1.61 -29.60 -2.82
CA LYS A 37 2.26 -30.69 -2.08
C LYS A 37 3.29 -30.25 -1.05
N PHE A 38 3.61 -28.97 -0.91
CA PHE A 38 4.69 -28.58 0.00
C PHE A 38 4.35 -28.79 1.49
N CYS A 39 3.06 -28.70 1.86
CA CYS A 39 2.59 -28.96 3.23
C CYS A 39 1.60 -30.12 3.37
N MET A 40 1.15 -30.75 2.27
CA MET A 40 0.12 -31.80 2.32
C MET A 40 0.64 -33.23 2.49
N ASP A 41 1.93 -33.46 2.73
CA ASP A 41 2.47 -34.84 2.80
C ASP A 41 2.06 -35.62 4.08
N THR A 42 1.48 -34.97 5.10
CA THR A 42 1.04 -35.65 6.34
C THR A 42 -0.35 -35.24 6.86
N GLY A 43 -1.21 -34.65 6.03
CA GLY A 43 -2.65 -34.54 6.29
C GLY A 43 -3.14 -33.60 7.40
N ASN A 44 -2.29 -32.76 8.01
CA ASN A 44 -2.69 -31.85 9.10
C ASN A 44 -1.93 -30.51 9.12
N ARG A 45 -1.45 -30.04 7.96
CA ARG A 45 -0.68 -28.80 7.84
C ARG A 45 -1.28 -27.88 6.78
N LEU A 46 -1.25 -26.59 7.08
CA LEU A 46 -1.67 -25.46 6.26
C LEU A 46 -0.43 -24.67 5.82
N THR A 47 -0.56 -23.90 4.74
CA THR A 47 0.51 -23.08 4.16
C THR A 47 0.38 -21.63 4.60
N CYS A 48 1.49 -21.05 5.07
CA CYS A 48 1.64 -19.61 5.24
C CYS A 48 1.73 -18.93 3.87
N ASN A 49 1.47 -17.62 3.86
CA ASN A 49 1.61 -16.81 2.65
C ASN A 49 3.05 -16.75 2.11
N ASP A 50 4.06 -16.87 2.97
CA ASP A 50 5.48 -16.98 2.61
C ASP A 50 5.90 -18.38 2.11
N GLY A 51 4.98 -19.36 2.08
CA GLY A 51 5.26 -20.73 1.68
C GLY A 51 5.72 -21.68 2.80
N SER A 52 5.96 -21.20 4.03
CA SER A 52 6.20 -22.06 5.19
C SER A 52 4.95 -22.84 5.62
N CYS A 53 5.10 -23.98 6.32
CA CYS A 53 3.98 -24.79 6.79
C CYS A 53 3.70 -24.59 8.28
N TYR A 54 2.43 -24.57 8.67
CA TYR A 54 1.97 -24.60 10.07
C TYR A 54 0.89 -25.68 10.25
N THR A 55 0.64 -26.15 11.46
CA THR A 55 -0.38 -27.18 11.72
C THR A 55 -1.78 -26.59 11.90
N ILE A 56 -2.83 -27.39 11.69
CA ILE A 56 -4.23 -26.93 11.92
C ILE A 56 -4.43 -26.50 13.38
N SER A 57 -3.72 -27.12 14.33
CA SER A 57 -3.73 -26.76 15.75
C SER A 57 -3.05 -25.43 16.05
N GLU A 58 -2.10 -25.01 15.22
CA GLU A 58 -1.41 -23.72 15.32
C GLU A 58 -2.23 -22.57 14.72
N LYS A 59 -3.39 -22.88 14.11
CA LYS A 59 -4.29 -21.84 13.62
C LYS A 59 -5.03 -21.22 14.80
N CYS A 60 -4.93 -19.90 14.95
CA CYS A 60 -5.63 -19.14 15.98
C CYS A 60 -5.28 -19.57 17.41
N ASP A 61 -4.01 -19.93 17.64
CA ASP A 61 -3.49 -20.32 18.96
C ASP A 61 -2.85 -19.14 19.72
N GLY A 62 -2.76 -17.97 19.07
CA GLY A 62 -2.24 -16.72 19.62
C GLY A 62 -0.72 -16.58 19.52
N VAL A 63 -0.04 -17.51 18.83
CA VAL A 63 1.40 -17.48 18.58
C VAL A 63 1.62 -17.39 17.08
N PHE A 64 2.43 -16.43 16.63
CA PHE A 64 2.76 -16.30 15.21
C PHE A 64 3.75 -17.37 14.76
N HIS A 65 3.24 -18.39 14.10
CA HIS A 65 3.99 -19.43 13.41
C HIS A 65 4.36 -19.01 11.99
N CYS A 66 3.54 -18.18 11.34
CA CYS A 66 3.91 -17.52 10.08
C CYS A 66 4.65 -16.20 10.35
N LEU A 67 5.65 -15.87 9.52
CA LEU A 67 6.36 -14.58 9.58
C LEU A 67 5.38 -13.40 9.36
N ASP A 68 4.45 -13.58 8.42
CA ASP A 68 3.36 -12.64 8.14
C ASP A 68 2.20 -12.68 9.15
N GLY A 69 2.17 -13.69 10.04
CA GLY A 69 1.09 -13.95 10.99
C GLY A 69 -0.22 -14.41 10.37
N ALA A 70 -0.18 -15.01 9.18
CA ALA A 70 -1.34 -15.50 8.44
C ALA A 70 -2.15 -16.58 9.19
N ASP A 71 -1.49 -17.32 10.06
CA ASP A 71 -2.06 -18.32 10.98
C ASP A 71 -3.00 -17.74 12.04
N GLU A 72 -2.87 -16.44 12.33
CA GLU A 72 -3.67 -15.69 13.31
C GLU A 72 -4.65 -14.71 12.65
N LEU A 73 -4.88 -14.86 11.34
CA LEU A 73 -5.87 -14.08 10.60
C LEU A 73 -7.18 -14.88 10.45
N ASP A 74 -8.30 -14.15 10.41
CA ASP A 74 -9.64 -14.72 10.21
C ASP A 74 -10.04 -15.80 11.23
N CYS A 75 -9.71 -15.54 12.49
CA CYS A 75 -10.03 -16.42 13.60
C CYS A 75 -11.47 -16.18 14.10
N PRO A 76 -12.22 -17.23 14.44
CA PRO A 76 -13.49 -17.06 15.14
C PRO A 76 -13.21 -16.35 16.48
N GLU A 77 -13.87 -15.21 16.72
CA GLU A 77 -13.61 -14.35 17.87
C GLU A 77 -13.51 -15.15 19.17
N LYS A 78 -12.30 -15.26 19.73
CA LYS A 78 -12.08 -15.78 21.08
C LYS A 78 -11.47 -14.69 21.96
N LEU A 79 -12.04 -14.57 23.16
CA LEU A 79 -11.71 -13.63 24.25
C LEU A 79 -10.30 -13.84 24.84
N GLY A 80 -9.24 -13.60 24.06
CA GLY A 80 -7.85 -13.55 24.51
C GLY A 80 -7.28 -12.12 24.48
N PRO A 81 -6.17 -11.81 25.19
CA PRO A 81 -5.58 -10.47 25.15
C PRO A 81 -5.26 -10.12 23.70
N SER A 82 -5.80 -8.98 23.26
CA SER A 82 -5.74 -8.50 21.88
C SER A 82 -4.28 -8.34 21.44
N PHE A 83 -3.73 -9.37 20.82
CA PHE A 83 -2.55 -9.25 20.02
C PHE A 83 -2.93 -8.37 18.83
N THR A 84 -2.36 -7.16 18.77
CA THR A 84 -2.52 -6.34 17.57
C THR A 84 -1.72 -7.02 16.46
N PRO A 85 -2.36 -7.52 15.39
CA PRO A 85 -1.65 -8.16 14.30
C PRO A 85 -0.56 -7.23 13.72
N ILE A 86 0.48 -7.82 13.13
CA ILE A 86 1.66 -7.09 12.64
C ILE A 86 1.26 -5.95 11.68
N ASN A 87 0.20 -6.14 10.89
CA ASN A 87 -0.40 -5.10 10.05
C ASN A 87 -0.84 -3.83 10.83
N LYS A 88 -1.33 -3.97 12.07
CA LYS A 88 -1.69 -2.86 12.97
C LYS A 88 -0.46 -2.25 13.65
N ARG A 89 0.58 -3.05 13.93
CA ARG A 89 1.86 -2.56 14.49
C ARG A 89 2.71 -1.81 13.46
N LEU A 90 2.71 -2.29 12.22
CA LEU A 90 3.37 -1.64 11.08
C LEU A 90 2.51 -0.53 10.47
N TRP A 91 1.25 -0.35 10.89
CA TRP A 91 0.36 0.70 10.37
C TRP A 91 1.02 2.08 10.25
N PRO A 92 1.89 2.55 11.17
CA PRO A 92 2.58 3.84 11.01
C PRO A 92 3.61 3.86 9.87
N TYR A 93 4.19 2.70 9.53
CA TYR A 93 5.09 2.52 8.38
C TYR A 93 4.28 2.48 7.07
N TRP A 94 3.19 1.69 7.05
CA TRP A 94 2.27 1.63 5.91
C TRP A 94 1.60 2.98 5.62
N ASN A 95 1.25 3.76 6.65
CA ASN A 95 0.67 5.10 6.48
C ASN A 95 1.63 6.06 5.77
N ARG A 96 2.96 5.92 5.94
CA ARG A 96 3.95 6.70 5.17
C ARG A 96 4.02 6.29 3.70
N PHE A 97 3.87 4.99 3.41
CA PHE A 97 3.78 4.52 2.04
C PHE A 97 2.49 5.00 1.36
N PHE A 98 1.36 5.03 2.07
CA PHE A 98 0.09 5.53 1.53
C PHE A 98 0.03 7.06 1.39
N THR A 99 0.80 7.84 2.17
CA THR A 99 0.90 9.30 1.96
C THR A 99 1.65 9.69 0.68
N LEU A 100 2.47 8.80 0.11
CA LEU A 100 3.19 9.04 -1.15
C LEU A 100 2.36 8.70 -2.40
N SER A 101 1.08 8.37 -2.24
CA SER A 101 0.15 8.12 -3.35
C SER A 101 -1.17 8.85 -3.11
N PHE A 102 -1.50 9.84 -3.94
CA PHE A 102 -2.65 10.72 -3.71
C PHE A 102 -3.66 10.75 -4.88
N ALA A 103 -3.23 10.42 -6.10
CA ALA A 103 -3.98 10.63 -7.33
C ALA A 103 -4.73 9.39 -7.86
N TRP A 104 -5.12 8.46 -6.99
CA TRP A 104 -5.88 7.27 -7.39
C TRP A 104 -7.34 7.62 -7.70
N GLN A 105 -7.63 7.92 -8.96
CA GLN A 105 -8.99 8.18 -9.46
C GLN A 105 -9.27 7.45 -10.78
N SER A 106 -10.54 7.17 -11.03
CA SER A 106 -11.04 6.58 -12.28
C SER A 106 -12.19 7.41 -12.79
N THR A 107 -12.19 7.75 -14.08
CA THR A 107 -13.29 8.45 -14.74
C THR A 107 -13.57 7.85 -16.10
N ILE A 108 -14.80 8.02 -16.58
CA ILE A 108 -15.17 7.62 -17.94
C ILE A 108 -14.84 8.81 -18.86
N SER A 109 -14.24 8.52 -20.01
CA SER A 109 -13.98 9.55 -21.02
C SER A 109 -15.29 10.09 -21.61
N TYR A 110 -15.33 11.40 -21.83
CA TYR A 110 -16.38 12.05 -22.61
C TYR A 110 -16.41 11.50 -24.06
N PRO A 111 -17.50 11.73 -24.81
CA PRO A 111 -17.62 11.24 -26.19
C PRO A 111 -16.54 11.76 -27.15
N ASP A 112 -15.87 12.86 -26.79
CA ASP A 112 -14.73 13.44 -27.51
C ASP A 112 -13.38 12.78 -27.14
N GLY A 113 -13.40 11.78 -26.27
CA GLY A 113 -12.22 11.06 -25.78
C GLY A 113 -11.46 11.77 -24.66
N ARG A 114 -11.96 12.91 -24.15
CA ARG A 114 -11.30 13.62 -23.05
C ARG A 114 -11.73 13.09 -21.70
N ALA A 115 -10.87 13.20 -20.70
CA ALA A 115 -11.17 12.87 -19.32
C ALA A 115 -10.58 13.98 -18.43
N GLN A 116 -11.40 14.53 -17.54
CA GLN A 116 -10.95 15.50 -16.55
C GLN A 116 -10.99 14.86 -15.17
N ILE A 117 -9.87 14.94 -14.46
CA ILE A 117 -9.70 14.38 -13.12
C ILE A 117 -9.22 15.52 -12.21
N CYS A 118 -9.94 15.73 -11.12
CA CYS A 118 -9.61 16.76 -10.14
C CYS A 118 -9.19 16.08 -8.84
N VAL A 119 -7.95 16.28 -8.41
CA VAL A 119 -7.38 15.69 -7.20
C VAL A 119 -6.78 16.80 -6.34
N ASP A 120 -6.94 16.71 -5.03
CA ASP A 120 -6.19 17.54 -4.09
C ASP A 120 -4.71 17.16 -4.08
N VAL A 121 -3.84 18.14 -4.32
CA VAL A 121 -2.40 17.96 -4.36
C VAL A 121 -1.85 17.84 -2.93
N PRO A 122 -0.93 16.91 -2.64
CA PRO A 122 -0.34 16.76 -1.32
C PRO A 122 0.38 18.01 -0.87
N THR A 123 0.46 18.19 0.45
CA THR A 123 1.22 19.28 1.06
C THR A 123 2.72 18.99 1.12
N ASP A 124 3.13 17.74 0.90
CA ASP A 124 4.52 17.34 0.91
C ASP A 124 5.26 17.93 -0.29
N ILE A 125 6.44 18.48 0.00
CA ILE A 125 7.30 19.10 -1.01
C ILE A 125 8.03 17.99 -1.74
N GLY A 126 7.83 17.90 -3.05
CA GLY A 126 8.49 16.91 -3.87
C GLY A 126 8.03 16.93 -5.32
N THR A 127 8.75 16.21 -6.16
CA THR A 127 8.35 15.93 -7.54
C THR A 127 7.48 14.67 -7.56
N TRP A 128 6.25 14.83 -8.03
CA TRP A 128 5.27 13.76 -8.18
C TRP A 128 5.27 13.25 -9.61
N ILE A 129 5.06 11.95 -9.77
CA ILE A 129 4.97 11.29 -11.07
C ILE A 129 3.54 10.78 -11.23
N VAL A 130 2.87 11.22 -12.29
CA VAL A 130 1.52 10.82 -12.63
C VAL A 130 1.57 9.90 -13.84
N SER A 131 0.98 8.72 -13.69
CA SER A 131 0.76 7.75 -14.75
C SER A 131 -0.73 7.43 -14.86
N ALA A 132 -1.18 7.08 -16.05
CA ALA A 132 -2.56 6.75 -16.31
C ALA A 132 -2.66 5.55 -17.27
N PHE A 133 -3.75 4.80 -17.13
CA PHE A 133 -4.13 3.75 -18.06
C PHE A 133 -5.61 3.91 -18.40
N SER A 134 -5.99 3.48 -19.59
CA SER A 134 -7.36 3.51 -20.10
C SER A 134 -7.73 2.17 -20.68
N ILE A 135 -8.98 1.76 -20.51
CA ILE A 135 -9.53 0.55 -21.09
C ILE A 135 -10.73 0.91 -21.96
N SER A 136 -10.76 0.40 -23.20
CA SER A 136 -11.82 0.61 -24.16
C SER A 136 -12.12 -0.69 -24.90
N GLN A 137 -13.38 -0.90 -25.27
CA GLN A 137 -13.77 -2.10 -26.03
C GLN A 137 -13.20 -2.11 -27.46
N GLN A 138 -13.04 -0.93 -28.07
CA GLN A 138 -12.55 -0.81 -29.45
C GLN A 138 -11.02 -0.79 -29.52
N ASN A 139 -10.38 -0.10 -28.55
CA ASN A 139 -8.94 0.14 -28.57
C ASN A 139 -8.16 -0.71 -27.54
N GLY A 140 -8.85 -1.55 -26.76
CA GLY A 140 -8.24 -2.39 -25.74
C GLY A 140 -7.72 -1.59 -24.53
N LEU A 141 -6.72 -2.16 -23.86
CA LEU A 141 -5.99 -1.52 -22.77
C LEU A 141 -4.85 -0.67 -23.35
N SER A 142 -4.75 0.58 -22.92
CA SER A 142 -3.66 1.48 -23.27
C SER A 142 -3.10 2.12 -22.00
N VAL A 143 -1.79 2.32 -21.97
CA VAL A 143 -1.08 3.00 -20.89
C VAL A 143 -0.48 4.29 -21.45
N LEU A 144 -0.40 5.33 -20.62
CA LEU A 144 0.20 6.60 -21.01
C LEU A 144 1.69 6.37 -21.39
N PRO A 145 2.12 6.73 -22.62
CA PRO A 145 3.45 6.36 -23.12
C PRO A 145 4.60 7.10 -22.42
N SER A 146 4.30 8.25 -21.80
CA SER A 146 5.25 9.05 -21.04
C SER A 146 4.58 9.54 -19.77
N VAL A 147 5.25 9.41 -18.64
CA VAL A 147 4.72 9.87 -17.35
C VAL A 147 4.72 11.39 -17.28
N VAL A 148 3.73 11.96 -16.59
CA VAL A 148 3.63 13.40 -16.35
C VAL A 148 4.30 13.71 -15.02
N MET A 149 5.28 14.60 -15.03
CA MET A 149 5.90 15.08 -13.80
C MET A 149 5.20 16.34 -13.31
N PHE A 150 4.92 16.38 -12.00
CA PHE A 150 4.30 17.51 -11.34
C PHE A 150 5.14 17.93 -10.14
N GLU A 151 5.56 19.19 -10.09
CA GLU A 151 6.37 19.70 -8.98
C GLU A 151 5.47 20.30 -7.90
N GLY A 152 5.48 19.71 -6.71
CA GLY A 152 4.69 20.16 -5.56
C GLY A 152 5.35 21.29 -4.75
N THR A 153 6.48 21.83 -5.19
CA THR A 153 7.17 22.92 -4.48
C THR A 153 6.33 24.19 -4.53
N ARG A 154 5.99 24.73 -3.35
CA ARG A 154 5.34 26.04 -3.25
C ARG A 154 6.39 27.14 -3.41
N GLN A 155 5.98 28.26 -4.00
CA GLN A 155 6.85 29.44 -4.15
C GLN A 155 7.25 30.06 -2.80
N PHE A 156 6.43 29.89 -1.76
CA PHE A 156 6.71 30.32 -0.39
C PHE A 156 6.12 29.31 0.59
N PHE A 157 6.92 28.81 1.53
CA PHE A 157 6.45 27.88 2.56
C PHE A 157 7.34 27.90 3.81
N ILE A 158 6.80 27.35 4.89
CA ILE A 158 7.45 27.26 6.20
C ILE A 158 7.51 25.79 6.59
N VAL A 159 8.69 25.32 6.99
CA VAL A 159 8.89 23.98 7.54
C VAL A 159 9.12 24.13 9.04
N VAL A 160 8.31 23.42 9.84
CA VAL A 160 8.43 23.41 11.30
C VAL A 160 8.86 22.02 11.74
N GLU A 161 10.02 21.93 12.36
CA GLU A 161 10.55 20.70 12.93
C GLU A 161 10.34 20.69 14.44
N ILE A 162 9.51 19.75 14.90
CA ILE A 162 9.16 19.56 16.31
C ILE A 162 9.27 18.06 16.66
N PRO A 163 9.69 17.71 17.90
CA PRO A 163 9.62 16.33 18.36
C PRO A 163 8.18 15.81 18.32
N LYS A 164 8.00 14.59 17.81
CA LYS A 164 6.67 13.98 17.61
C LYS A 164 5.89 13.72 18.90
N ARG A 165 6.56 13.65 20.05
CA ARG A 165 5.97 13.31 21.35
C ARG A 165 6.66 14.13 22.46
N PRO A 166 6.20 15.36 22.75
CA PRO A 166 6.70 16.12 23.89
C PRO A 166 6.13 15.56 25.20
N ARG A 167 6.89 15.66 26.31
CA ARG A 167 6.35 15.36 27.66
C ARG A 167 6.03 16.64 28.43
N LEU A 168 5.06 16.54 29.33
CA LEU A 168 4.69 17.65 30.20
C LEU A 168 5.88 18.01 31.13
N GLY A 169 6.23 19.29 31.18
CA GLY A 169 7.36 19.80 31.98
C GLY A 169 8.70 19.86 31.24
N GLU A 170 8.79 19.39 30.00
CA GLU A 170 9.99 19.55 29.17
C GLU A 170 10.00 20.91 28.45
N GLN A 171 11.19 21.54 28.37
CA GLN A 171 11.43 22.64 27.45
C GLN A 171 11.82 22.06 26.09
N ILE A 172 11.05 22.37 25.04
CA ILE A 172 11.32 21.90 23.68
C ILE A 172 11.90 23.02 22.81
N GLY A 173 12.89 22.68 22.00
CA GLY A 173 13.36 23.52 20.89
C GLY A 173 12.54 23.21 19.64
N VAL A 174 12.00 24.23 19.00
CA VAL A 174 11.31 24.12 17.70
C VAL A 174 12.16 24.82 16.66
N ARG A 175 12.51 24.13 15.57
CA ARG A 175 13.18 24.78 14.43
C ARG A 175 12.11 25.17 13.41
N VAL A 176 12.19 26.41 12.94
CA VAL A 176 11.30 26.94 11.90
C VAL A 176 12.18 27.47 10.77
N ASP A 177 12.06 26.85 9.60
CA ASP A 177 12.78 27.22 8.39
C ASP A 177 11.79 27.86 7.41
N VAL A 178 12.10 29.05 6.91
CA VAL A 178 11.26 29.81 5.97
C VAL A 178 11.91 29.83 4.61
N PHE A 179 11.20 29.33 3.60
CA PHE A 179 11.68 29.25 2.23
C PHE A 179 10.90 30.21 1.34
N ASN A 180 11.65 31.08 0.64
CA ASN A 180 11.11 31.97 -0.38
C ASN A 180 11.82 31.69 -1.71
N PHE A 181 11.09 31.10 -2.67
CA PHE A 181 11.53 30.86 -4.04
C PHE A 181 10.98 31.90 -5.03
N GLN A 182 10.33 32.96 -4.55
CA GLN A 182 9.90 34.06 -5.41
C GLN A 182 11.09 34.92 -5.83
N ALA A 183 10.95 35.60 -6.98
CA ALA A 183 11.99 36.49 -7.49
C ALA A 183 12.21 37.74 -6.63
N HIS A 184 11.22 38.12 -5.82
CA HIS A 184 11.25 39.34 -5.01
C HIS A 184 11.55 39.02 -3.55
N ARG A 185 12.40 39.86 -2.95
CA ARG A 185 12.68 39.81 -1.51
C ARG A 185 11.45 40.28 -0.74
N ILE A 186 11.06 39.50 0.26
CA ILE A 186 9.97 39.84 1.18
C ILE A 186 10.60 40.19 2.52
N GLU A 187 10.32 41.37 3.03
CA GLU A 187 10.68 41.81 4.38
C GLU A 187 9.45 42.39 5.05
N VAL A 188 9.36 42.21 6.37
CA VAL A 188 8.34 42.83 7.24
C VAL A 188 8.98 43.97 7.99
#